data_AF-A0A1D2QNW6-F1
#
_entry.id   AF-A0A1D2QNW6-F1
#
_cell.length_a   1.000
_cell.length_b   1.000
_cell.length_c   1.000
_cell.angle_alpha   90.00
_cell.angle_beta   90.00
_cell.angle_gamma   90.00
#
_symmetry.space_group_name_H-M   'P 1'
#
loop_
_entity.id
_entity.type
_entity.pdbx_description
1 polymer ?
#
loop_
_entity_poly.entity_id
_entity_poly.type
_entity_poly.pdbx_seq_one_letter_code
_entity_poly.pdbx_strand_id
1 'polypeptide(L)'
;MLTINNTRIALLSLLITSLLSALVAAQALTIEEYIRMDIEVRIATVDGMKDRLALLAANASPDKQWAGDSETQQIIEDIYRQRGVSAAEVLNWANQHDSDIQQWLNEHPDVQAEYDDINAEFNATSQRIQSHVLP
;
A
#
# COMPACT_ATOMS: atom_id res chain seq x y z
N MET A 1 -10.13 6.29 64.49
CA MET A 1 -10.35 7.37 63.52
C MET A 1 -9.35 7.16 62.39
N LEU A 2 -9.73 6.39 61.35
CA LEU A 2 -8.86 6.07 60.21
C LEU A 2 -9.09 7.09 59.11
N THR A 3 -8.16 8.02 58.93
CA THR A 3 -8.07 8.87 57.75
C THR A 3 -7.36 8.08 56.64
N ILE A 4 -8.14 7.42 55.78
CA ILE A 4 -7.62 6.76 54.58
C ILE A 4 -7.40 7.84 53.49
N ASN A 5 -6.23 7.78 52.85
CA ASN A 5 -5.63 8.78 51.97
C ASN A 5 -6.40 9.00 50.64
N ASN A 6 -7.05 10.16 50.51
CA ASN A 6 -7.73 10.60 49.29
C ASN A 6 -6.79 10.87 48.10
N THR A 7 -5.48 11.00 48.32
CA THR A 7 -4.47 11.23 47.26
C THR A 7 -4.05 9.97 46.51
N ARG A 8 -4.22 8.77 47.09
CA ARG A 8 -3.84 7.50 46.43
C ARG A 8 -4.88 7.02 45.42
N ILE A 9 -6.14 7.41 45.58
CA ILE A 9 -7.24 7.02 44.69
C ILE A 9 -7.17 7.81 43.37
N ALA A 10 -6.82 9.10 43.42
CA ALA A 10 -6.68 9.94 42.22
C ALA A 10 -5.53 9.53 41.30
N LEU A 11 -4.41 9.03 41.87
CA LEU A 11 -3.25 8.56 41.09
C LEU A 11 -3.49 7.21 40.40
N LEU A 12 -4.35 6.34 40.97
CA LEU A 12 -4.70 5.06 40.34
C LEU A 12 -5.63 5.24 39.13
N SER A 13 -6.55 6.22 39.19
CA SER A 13 -7.48 6.50 38.09
C SER A 13 -6.78 7.12 36.86
N LEU A 14 -5.72 7.91 37.05
CA LEU A 14 -4.93 8.47 35.94
C LEU A 14 -4.14 7.38 35.18
N LEU A 15 -3.69 6.34 35.89
CA LEU A 15 -2.89 5.26 35.31
C LEU A 15 -3.71 4.28 34.44
N ILE A 16 -4.99 4.07 34.80
CA ILE A 16 -5.89 3.16 34.07
C ILE A 16 -6.40 3.81 32.76
N THR A 17 -6.50 5.14 32.72
CA THR A 17 -6.98 5.85 31.51
C THR A 17 -5.91 5.91 30.40
N SER A 18 -4.62 5.87 30.76
CA SER A 18 -3.50 5.83 29.79
C SER A 18 -3.23 4.46 29.17
N LEU A 19 -3.79 3.38 29.73
CA LEU A 19 -3.60 2.01 29.22
C LEU A 19 -4.65 1.61 28.17
N LEU A 20 -5.73 2.38 28.00
CA LEU A 20 -6.77 2.10 27.00
C LEU A 20 -6.53 2.73 25.62
N SER A 21 -5.63 3.70 25.49
CA SER A 21 -5.35 4.36 24.20
C SER A 21 -4.51 3.53 23.22
N ALA A 22 -4.03 2.35 23.63
CA ALA A 22 -3.19 1.48 22.82
C ALA A 22 -3.95 0.30 22.16
N LEU A 23 -5.28 0.21 22.32
CA LEU A 23 -6.11 -0.58 21.41
C LEU A 23 -6.31 0.21 20.10
N VAL A 24 -5.22 0.46 19.39
CA VAL A 24 -5.32 0.59 17.94
C VAL A 24 -5.72 -0.81 17.50
N ALA A 25 -7.02 -1.04 17.35
CA ALA A 25 -7.49 -2.20 16.64
C ALA A 25 -6.75 -2.18 15.30
N ALA A 26 -5.90 -3.18 15.06
CA ALA A 26 -5.50 -3.52 13.71
C ALA A 26 -6.81 -3.79 12.98
N GLN A 27 -7.33 -2.78 12.28
CA GLN A 27 -8.52 -2.96 11.46
C GLN A 27 -8.10 -3.99 10.42
N ALA A 28 -8.72 -5.17 10.48
CA ALA A 28 -8.47 -6.20 9.51
C ALA A 28 -8.80 -5.60 8.14
N LEU A 29 -7.85 -5.68 7.21
CA LEU A 29 -8.01 -5.19 5.85
C LEU A 29 -9.32 -5.76 5.27
N THR A 30 -10.24 -4.91 4.85
CA THR A 30 -11.45 -5.34 4.15
C THR A 30 -11.17 -5.53 2.65
N ILE A 31 -12.07 -6.21 1.93
CA ILE A 31 -11.95 -6.39 0.47
C ILE A 31 -11.89 -5.05 -0.25
N GLU A 32 -12.74 -4.10 0.12
CA GLU A 32 -12.75 -2.76 -0.47
C GLU A 32 -11.45 -1.98 -0.18
N GLU A 33 -10.95 -2.03 1.05
CA GLU A 33 -9.68 -1.38 1.42
C GLU A 33 -8.48 -2.02 0.72
N TYR A 34 -8.49 -3.34 0.58
CA TYR A 34 -7.50 -4.08 -0.21
C TYR A 34 -7.50 -3.61 -1.66
N ILE A 35 -8.68 -3.55 -2.30
CA ILE A 35 -8.82 -3.17 -3.71
C ILE A 35 -8.35 -1.72 -3.93
N ARG A 36 -8.78 -0.78 -3.07
CA ARG A 36 -8.32 0.62 -3.14
C ARG A 36 -6.79 0.74 -3.02
N MET A 37 -6.20 -0.01 -2.08
CA MET A 37 -4.75 -0.04 -1.91
C MET A 37 -4.03 -0.66 -3.11
N ASP A 38 -4.52 -1.78 -3.63
CA ASP A 38 -3.91 -2.49 -4.76
C ASP A 38 -3.94 -1.63 -6.03
N ILE A 39 -5.03 -0.89 -6.27
CA ILE A 39 -5.10 0.13 -7.32
C ILE A 39 -4.02 1.20 -7.13
N GLU A 40 -3.89 1.80 -5.94
CA GLU A 40 -2.86 2.80 -5.66
C GLU A 40 -1.44 2.27 -5.91
N VAL A 41 -1.15 1.04 -5.50
CA VAL A 41 0.16 0.38 -5.73
C VAL A 41 0.41 0.18 -7.22
N ARG A 42 -0.59 -0.30 -7.97
CA ARG A 42 -0.45 -0.53 -9.41
C ARG A 42 -0.27 0.76 -10.18
N ILE A 43 -0.98 1.84 -9.81
CA ILE A 43 -0.78 3.18 -10.38
C ILE A 43 0.64 3.65 -10.12
N ALA A 44 1.11 3.63 -8.87
CA ALA A 44 2.47 4.03 -8.52
C ALA A 44 3.53 3.20 -9.28
N THR A 45 3.27 1.91 -9.49
CA THR A 45 4.14 1.03 -10.28
C THR A 45 4.19 1.47 -11.75
N VAL A 46 3.04 1.73 -12.38
CA VAL A 46 2.96 2.20 -13.77
C VAL A 46 3.63 3.56 -13.93
N ASP A 47 3.42 4.48 -12.99
CA ASP A 47 4.05 5.80 -13.02
C ASP A 47 5.58 5.70 -12.92
N GLY A 48 6.10 4.91 -11.98
CA GLY A 48 7.55 4.65 -11.89
C GLY A 48 8.12 4.00 -13.15
N MET A 49 7.37 3.11 -13.80
CA MET A 49 7.78 2.54 -15.10
C MET A 49 7.82 3.60 -16.21
N LYS A 50 6.89 4.55 -16.23
CA LYS A 50 6.89 5.66 -17.19
C LYS A 50 8.08 6.59 -16.97
N ASP A 51 8.39 6.88 -15.72
CA ASP A 51 9.57 7.68 -15.35
C ASP A 51 10.86 6.97 -15.78
N ARG A 52 10.95 5.66 -15.53
CA ARG A 52 12.07 4.84 -16.03
C ARG A 52 12.18 4.88 -17.55
N LEU A 53 11.06 4.75 -18.27
CA LEU A 53 11.05 4.84 -19.73
C LEU A 53 11.55 6.21 -20.21
N ALA A 54 11.15 7.30 -19.55
CA ALA A 54 11.63 8.65 -19.87
C ALA A 54 13.15 8.78 -19.62
N LEU A 55 13.67 8.23 -18.52
CA LEU A 55 15.09 8.20 -18.22
C LEU A 55 15.89 7.40 -19.25
N LEU A 56 15.36 6.25 -19.70
CA LEU A 56 15.96 5.44 -20.76
C LEU A 56 16.00 6.20 -22.09
N ALA A 57 14.90 6.84 -22.50
CA ALA A 57 14.84 7.64 -23.72
C ALA A 57 15.82 8.84 -23.67
N ALA A 58 16.08 9.38 -22.48
CA ALA A 58 17.06 10.45 -22.27
C ALA A 58 18.52 9.96 -22.15
N ASN A 59 18.79 8.65 -22.28
CA ASN A 59 20.09 8.03 -22.02
C ASN A 59 20.66 8.42 -20.63
N ALA A 60 19.80 8.50 -19.62
CA ALA A 60 20.22 8.82 -18.26
C ALA A 60 21.19 7.76 -17.72
N SER A 61 22.13 8.18 -16.87
CA SER A 61 23.08 7.26 -16.25
C SER A 61 22.38 6.20 -15.40
N PRO A 62 22.98 5.01 -15.22
CA PRO A 62 22.44 3.97 -14.35
C PRO A 62 22.09 4.48 -12.94
N ASP A 63 22.94 5.31 -12.34
CA ASP A 63 22.68 5.89 -11.01
C ASP A 63 21.38 6.71 -10.95
N LYS A 64 21.05 7.46 -12.03
CA LYS A 64 19.80 8.21 -12.10
C LYS A 64 18.59 7.30 -12.25
N GLN A 65 18.73 6.23 -13.03
CA GLN A 65 17.67 5.22 -13.18
C GLN A 65 17.39 4.53 -11.85
N TRP A 66 18.43 4.11 -11.14
CA TRP A 66 18.30 3.50 -9.81
C TRP A 66 17.70 4.43 -8.77
N ALA A 67 18.06 5.72 -8.79
CA ALA A 67 17.45 6.70 -7.91
C ALA A 67 15.93 6.81 -8.15
N GLY A 68 15.49 6.84 -9.41
CA GLY A 68 14.05 6.86 -9.75
C GLY A 68 13.31 5.55 -9.38
N ASP A 69 13.95 4.40 -9.61
CA ASP A 69 13.41 3.10 -9.18
C ASP A 69 13.24 3.05 -7.64
N SER A 70 14.22 3.56 -6.89
CA SER A 70 14.18 3.61 -5.42
C SER A 70 13.12 4.57 -4.89
N GLU A 71 12.91 5.71 -5.55
CA GLU A 71 11.84 6.65 -5.20
C GLU A 71 10.46 6.00 -5.38
N THR A 72 10.25 5.31 -6.51
CA THR A 72 9.02 4.55 -6.77
C THR A 72 8.78 3.48 -5.69
N GLN A 73 9.82 2.73 -5.33
CA GLN A 73 9.73 1.73 -4.27
C GLN A 73 9.32 2.36 -2.92
N GLN A 74 9.90 3.51 -2.57
CA GLN A 74 9.55 4.21 -1.33
C GLN A 74 8.08 4.64 -1.32
N ILE A 75 7.56 5.13 -2.45
CA ILE A 75 6.13 5.49 -2.59
C ILE A 75 5.24 4.27 -2.33
N ILE A 76 5.56 3.12 -2.94
CA ILE A 76 4.81 1.87 -2.75
C ILE A 76 4.88 1.41 -1.29
N GLU A 77 6.06 1.47 -0.66
CA GLU A 77 6.21 1.14 0.76
C GLU A 77 5.38 2.04 1.66
N ASP A 78 5.28 3.34 1.33
CA ASP A 78 4.47 4.29 2.09
C ASP A 78 2.97 4.04 1.94
N ILE A 79 2.49 3.60 0.77
CA ILE A 79 1.09 3.17 0.57
C ILE A 79 0.72 2.03 1.52
N TYR A 80 1.59 1.03 1.66
CA TYR A 80 1.39 -0.08 2.60
C TYR A 80 1.47 0.39 4.06
N ARG A 81 2.47 1.21 4.39
CA ARG A 81 2.71 1.74 5.75
C ARG A 81 1.52 2.55 6.27
N GLN A 82 0.87 3.33 5.42
CA GLN A 82 -0.32 4.12 5.77
C GLN A 82 -1.50 3.26 6.21
N ARG A 83 -1.55 2.00 5.77
CA ARG A 83 -2.58 1.02 6.12
C ARG A 83 -2.14 0.05 7.22
N GLY A 84 -0.93 0.24 7.77
CA GLY A 84 -0.40 -0.60 8.83
C GLY A 84 -0.09 -2.03 8.39
N VAL A 85 0.18 -2.25 7.10
CA VAL A 85 0.48 -3.56 6.51
C VAL A 85 1.82 -3.51 5.77
N SER A 86 2.41 -4.67 5.53
CA SER A 86 3.54 -4.86 4.62
C SER A 86 3.11 -5.52 3.32
N ALA A 87 3.91 -5.39 2.26
CA ALA A 87 3.64 -6.04 0.98
C ALA A 87 3.45 -7.57 1.11
N ALA A 88 4.20 -8.23 1.99
CA ALA A 88 4.08 -9.66 2.24
C ALA A 88 2.77 -10.04 2.95
N GLU A 89 2.33 -9.23 3.92
CA GLU A 89 1.04 -9.43 4.58
C GLU A 89 -0.12 -9.24 3.61
N VAL A 90 -0.06 -8.21 2.77
CA VAL A 90 -1.05 -7.95 1.73
C VAL A 90 -1.14 -9.11 0.74
N LEU A 91 0.00 -9.62 0.26
CA LEU A 91 0.03 -10.77 -0.64
C LEU A 91 -0.58 -12.02 0.00
N ASN A 92 -0.21 -12.30 1.26
CA ASN A 92 -0.78 -13.44 1.99
C ASN A 92 -2.29 -13.28 2.21
N TRP A 93 -2.73 -12.06 2.55
CA TRP A 93 -4.14 -11.75 2.74
C TRP A 93 -4.94 -11.93 1.44
N ALA A 94 -4.43 -11.41 0.31
CA ALA A 94 -5.05 -11.55 -1.00
C ALA A 94 -5.22 -13.02 -1.40
N ASN A 95 -4.18 -13.84 -1.19
CA ASN A 95 -4.24 -15.28 -1.46
C ASN A 95 -5.32 -16.01 -0.64
N GLN A 96 -5.59 -15.54 0.58
CA GLN A 96 -6.63 -16.13 1.44
C GLN A 96 -8.04 -15.70 1.06
N HIS A 97 -8.18 -14.57 0.35
CA HIS A 97 -9.47 -13.95 0.01
C HIS A 97 -9.71 -13.83 -1.51
N ASP A 98 -8.95 -14.56 -2.34
CA ASP A 98 -9.01 -14.46 -3.80
C ASP A 98 -10.45 -14.58 -4.33
N SER A 99 -11.22 -15.57 -3.87
CA SER A 99 -12.62 -15.74 -4.28
C SER A 99 -13.49 -14.54 -3.93
N ASP A 100 -13.29 -13.92 -2.77
CA ASP A 100 -14.09 -12.79 -2.30
C ASP A 100 -13.71 -11.51 -3.06
N ILE A 101 -12.42 -11.34 -3.38
CA ILE A 101 -11.91 -10.27 -4.23
C ILE A 101 -12.54 -10.37 -5.62
N GLN A 102 -12.51 -11.56 -6.23
CA GLN A 102 -13.10 -11.79 -7.56
C GLN A 102 -14.61 -11.55 -7.54
N GLN A 103 -15.32 -12.01 -6.50
CA GLN A 103 -16.74 -11.73 -6.37
C GLN A 103 -17.01 -10.23 -6.29
N TRP A 104 -16.29 -9.50 -5.43
CA TRP A 104 -16.48 -8.08 -5.25
C TRP A 104 -16.22 -7.29 -6.55
N LEU A 105 -15.17 -7.65 -7.31
CA LEU A 105 -14.87 -7.02 -8.60
C LEU A 105 -15.96 -7.27 -9.65
N ASN A 106 -16.55 -8.47 -9.67
CA ASN A 106 -17.69 -8.77 -10.56
C ASN A 106 -18.94 -7.94 -10.20
N GLU A 107 -19.11 -7.60 -8.93
CA GLU A 107 -20.20 -6.73 -8.44
C GLU A 107 -19.92 -5.23 -8.71
N HIS A 108 -18.66 -4.85 -8.97
CA HIS A 108 -18.19 -3.48 -9.21
C HIS A 108 -17.45 -3.36 -10.56
N PRO A 109 -18.17 -3.43 -11.69
CA PRO A 109 -17.57 -3.49 -13.02
C PRO A 109 -16.79 -2.22 -13.42
N ASP A 110 -17.11 -1.07 -12.82
CA ASP A 110 -16.34 0.17 -12.98
C ASP A 110 -14.93 0.05 -12.39
N VAL A 111 -14.81 -0.59 -11.23
CA VAL A 111 -13.52 -0.86 -10.59
C VAL A 111 -12.75 -1.94 -11.35
N GLN A 112 -13.43 -2.98 -11.86
CA GLN A 112 -12.80 -3.96 -12.74
C GLN A 112 -12.24 -3.32 -14.02
N ALA A 113 -12.96 -2.36 -14.62
CA ALA A 113 -12.47 -1.64 -15.79
C ALA A 113 -11.21 -0.82 -15.46
N GLU A 114 -11.13 -0.23 -14.27
CA GLU A 114 -9.92 0.47 -13.80
C GLU A 114 -8.71 -0.49 -13.69
N TYR A 115 -8.91 -1.71 -13.18
CA TYR A 115 -7.87 -2.75 -13.20
C TYR A 115 -7.38 -3.08 -14.61
N ASP A 116 -8.33 -3.24 -15.54
CA ASP A 116 -8.02 -3.59 -16.92
C ASP A 116 -7.23 -2.47 -17.61
N ASP A 117 -7.62 -1.21 -17.39
CA ASP A 117 -6.92 -0.03 -17.92
C ASP A 117 -5.49 0.08 -17.36
N ILE A 118 -5.32 -0.07 -16.04
CA ILE A 118 -3.99 -0.05 -15.41
C ILE A 118 -3.12 -1.18 -15.95
N ASN A 119 -3.68 -2.39 -16.11
CA ASN A 119 -2.95 -3.54 -16.64
C ASN A 119 -2.59 -3.35 -18.12
N ALA A 120 -3.45 -2.74 -18.92
CA ALA A 120 -3.14 -2.39 -20.31
C ALA A 120 -1.96 -1.41 -20.37
N GLU A 121 -1.96 -0.38 -19.53
CA GLU A 121 -0.89 0.61 -19.46
C GLU A 121 0.44 0.02 -18.95
N PHE A 122 0.38 -0.85 -17.95
CA PHE A 122 1.53 -1.62 -17.46
C PHE A 122 2.16 -2.43 -18.61
N ASN A 123 1.34 -3.19 -19.34
CA ASN A 123 1.81 -4.02 -20.44
C ASN A 123 2.42 -3.19 -21.57
N ALA A 124 1.76 -2.09 -21.96
CA ALA A 124 2.26 -1.18 -22.97
C ALA A 124 3.60 -0.54 -22.57
N THR A 125 3.73 -0.11 -21.31
CA THR A 125 4.95 0.52 -20.80
C THR A 125 6.10 -0.50 -20.69
N SER A 126 5.80 -1.72 -20.21
CA SER A 126 6.76 -2.82 -20.14
C SER A 126 7.34 -3.17 -21.51
N GLN A 127 6.49 -3.29 -22.54
CA GLN A 127 6.94 -3.54 -23.91
C GLN A 127 7.86 -2.43 -24.44
N ARG A 128 7.55 -1.17 -24.15
CA ARG A 128 8.39 -0.02 -24.54
C ARG A 128 9.73 0.00 -23.80
N ILE A 129 9.78 -0.39 -22.53
CA ILE A 129 11.04 -0.53 -21.79
C ILE A 129 11.87 -1.66 -22.39
N GLN A 130 11.27 -2.83 -22.66
CA GLN A 130 11.96 -3.96 -23.27
C GLN A 130 12.60 -3.59 -24.61
N SER A 131 11.93 -2.82 -25.45
CA SER A 131 12.48 -2.37 -26.73
C SER A 131 13.63 -1.35 -26.61
N HIS A 132 13.80 -0.69 -25.46
CA HIS A 132 14.96 0.19 -25.21
C HIS A 132 16.17 -0.59 -24.69
N VAL A 133 15.95 -1.73 -24.03
CA VAL A 133 17.01 -2.50 -23.37
C VAL A 133 17.55 -3.62 -24.25
N LEU A 134 16.75 -4.15 -25.17
CA LEU A 134 17.14 -5.20 -26.10
C LEU A 134 17.49 -4.60 -27.47
N PRO A 135 18.69 -4.91 -28.03
CA PRO A 135 19.10 -4.46 -29.36
C PRO A 135 18.38 -5.16 -30.51
#